data_AF-A0A818S7A7-F1
#
_entry.id   AF-A0A818S7A7-F1
#
_cell.length_a   1.000
_cell.length_b   1.000
_cell.length_c   1.000
_cell.angle_alpha   90.00
_cell.angle_beta   90.00
_cell.angle_gamma   90.00
#
_symmetry.space_group_name_H-M   'P 1'
#
loop_
_entity.id
_entity.type
_entity.pdbx_description
1 polymer ?
#
loop_
_entity_poly.entity_id
_entity_poly.type
_entity_poly.pdbx_seq_one_letter_code
_entity_poly.pdbx_strand_id
1 'polypeptide(L)'
;MNIVNNEHYKDTVLQLDTNVDQEDSTSLLRQTLLPCYGPELPHPSEHLLLDKNIDNSQLDELLDHHIARLLASYSVDINRGFLPPVDPLPQLSLSSKFACWELIMMDLSQCLHAKNIRSIILSRLKVVHIEQNDLLDERECQRALFVLAVLSHAFVWGEKPISTYIPSCLAIPWVELTRRVCRPPVLTHSLIALTNWKRFDVEKPIELGNIAMLNCFLSGTDEANFYLVTIELECRGAKALKHMLRAQYFASKGKVKELINELQTIYSVQKAIFATLLKMYDEVDPYIFYNRIRHFLAGWKGNPLLPDGMLYEGVSETRQFLHGASAAQSSLIAAFDVFFDVKHDREQTREFISEMRFYMPPKHRQFLEMLGADNCNISGFVKKLTSFEEEQHESELLCAYNACIDQLIEFRNKHIQIVALYILAQIRKNDDDAQLESKKAGETTSSARGTGGTILMPFLKTCRDETIVQRLN
;
A
#
# COMPACT_ATOMS: atom_id res chain seq x y z
N MET A 1 -30.79 -69.34 -13.91
CA MET A 1 -32.11 -69.29 -14.58
C MET A 1 -32.53 -67.83 -14.68
N ASN A 2 -32.36 -67.27 -15.88
CA ASN A 2 -33.01 -66.14 -16.57
C ASN A 2 -33.61 -64.97 -15.75
N ILE A 3 -33.05 -63.76 -15.88
CA ILE A 3 -33.37 -62.67 -16.85
C ILE A 3 -34.68 -61.93 -16.50
N VAL A 4 -34.57 -60.63 -16.16
CA VAL A 4 -35.30 -59.50 -16.80
C VAL A 4 -34.46 -58.21 -16.64
N ASN A 5 -34.23 -57.51 -17.76
CA ASN A 5 -33.63 -56.17 -17.87
C ASN A 5 -34.56 -55.08 -17.31
N ASN A 6 -34.01 -53.97 -16.81
CA ASN A 6 -34.51 -52.65 -17.24
C ASN A 6 -33.50 -51.51 -17.02
N GLU A 7 -33.39 -50.69 -18.06
CA GLU A 7 -32.69 -49.43 -18.14
C GLU A 7 -33.43 -48.30 -17.40
N HIS A 8 -32.76 -47.14 -17.33
CA HIS A 8 -33.21 -45.80 -16.92
C HIS A 8 -33.06 -45.44 -15.45
N TYR A 9 -31.95 -44.76 -15.12
CA TYR A 9 -31.99 -43.49 -14.39
C TYR A 9 -30.84 -42.59 -14.88
N LYS A 10 -31.20 -41.69 -15.81
CA LYS A 10 -30.48 -40.44 -16.09
C LYS A 10 -31.09 -39.36 -15.19
N ASP A 11 -30.26 -38.39 -14.83
CA ASP A 11 -30.57 -37.10 -14.19
C ASP A 11 -31.01 -37.23 -12.71
N THR A 12 -30.44 -36.54 -11.71
CA THR A 12 -29.94 -35.17 -11.65
C THR A 12 -28.93 -35.08 -10.48
N VAL A 13 -27.66 -34.78 -10.76
CA VAL A 13 -26.73 -34.30 -9.73
C VAL A 13 -26.87 -32.78 -9.71
N LEU A 14 -27.59 -32.26 -8.72
CA LEU A 14 -27.54 -30.85 -8.37
C LEU A 14 -26.11 -30.54 -7.91
N GLN A 15 -25.31 -29.96 -8.82
CA GLN A 15 -24.15 -29.17 -8.45
C GLN A 15 -24.66 -28.00 -7.59
N LEU A 16 -24.40 -28.06 -6.29
CA LEU A 16 -24.45 -26.88 -5.44
C LEU A 16 -23.23 -26.03 -5.82
N ASP A 17 -23.44 -25.08 -6.73
CA ASP A 17 -22.55 -23.95 -6.95
C ASP A 17 -22.29 -23.27 -5.61
N THR A 18 -21.06 -23.45 -5.10
CA THR A 18 -20.53 -22.71 -3.95
C THR A 18 -19.80 -21.46 -4.44
N ASN A 19 -20.46 -20.69 -5.31
CA ASN A 19 -20.15 -19.29 -5.53
C ASN A 19 -21.20 -18.48 -4.74
N VAL A 20 -21.07 -18.48 -3.41
CA VAL A 20 -21.72 -17.46 -2.58
C VAL A 20 -20.81 -16.24 -2.62
N ASP A 21 -21.37 -15.12 -3.08
CA ASP A 21 -20.68 -13.90 -3.49
C ASP A 21 -19.65 -13.37 -2.48
N GLN A 22 -18.36 -13.59 -2.76
CA GLN A 22 -17.25 -12.93 -2.06
C GLN A 22 -17.24 -11.41 -2.29
N GLU A 23 -17.92 -10.93 -3.33
CA GLU A 23 -18.06 -9.50 -3.65
C GLU A 23 -18.98 -8.76 -2.68
N ASP A 24 -20.01 -9.41 -2.15
CA ASP A 24 -21.13 -8.74 -1.47
C ASP A 24 -20.77 -8.24 -0.05
N SER A 25 -19.85 -8.91 0.64
CA SER A 25 -19.36 -8.47 1.96
C SER A 25 -18.33 -7.33 1.88
N THR A 26 -17.45 -7.34 0.87
CA THR A 26 -16.56 -6.21 0.57
C THR A 26 -17.39 -5.00 0.16
N SER A 27 -18.50 -5.24 -0.56
CA SER A 27 -19.47 -4.22 -0.97
C SER A 27 -20.11 -3.52 0.24
N LEU A 28 -20.52 -4.23 1.29
CA LEU A 28 -21.14 -3.63 2.48
C LEU A 28 -20.19 -2.73 3.29
N LEU A 29 -18.94 -3.16 3.50
CA LEU A 29 -17.91 -2.31 4.12
C LEU A 29 -17.53 -1.12 3.20
N ARG A 30 -17.42 -1.34 1.89
CA ARG A 30 -17.18 -0.24 0.93
C ARG A 30 -18.32 0.78 0.99
N GLN A 31 -19.57 0.35 0.95
CA GLN A 31 -20.75 1.23 1.00
C GLN A 31 -20.82 2.07 2.28
N THR A 32 -20.35 1.54 3.41
CA THR A 32 -20.32 2.28 4.69
C THR A 32 -19.09 3.17 4.88
N LEU A 33 -18.00 2.93 4.15
CA LEU A 33 -16.74 3.68 4.24
C LEU A 33 -16.56 4.71 3.11
N LEU A 34 -17.29 4.58 2.00
CA LEU A 34 -17.24 5.50 0.85
C LEU A 34 -17.86 6.90 1.07
N PRO A 35 -18.88 7.14 1.91
CA PRO A 35 -19.51 8.46 1.96
C PRO A 35 -18.69 9.52 2.71
N CYS A 36 -17.48 9.20 3.20
CA CYS A 36 -16.60 10.18 3.83
C CYS A 36 -15.82 11.03 2.81
N TYR A 37 -16.52 11.66 1.88
CA TYR A 37 -15.93 12.77 1.16
C TYR A 37 -15.96 13.96 2.11
N GLY A 38 -14.79 14.36 2.61
CA GLY A 38 -14.61 15.66 3.26
C GLY A 38 -15.01 16.80 2.31
N PRO A 39 -14.90 18.07 2.74
CA PRO A 39 -15.23 19.21 1.88
C PRO A 39 -14.55 19.09 0.52
N GLU A 40 -15.23 19.55 -0.55
CA GLU A 40 -14.71 19.57 -1.92
C GLU A 40 -13.29 20.13 -1.91
N LEU A 41 -12.31 19.26 -2.20
CA LEU A 41 -10.93 19.66 -2.37
C LEU A 41 -10.81 20.45 -3.67
N PRO A 42 -9.88 21.42 -3.75
CA PRO A 42 -9.75 22.30 -4.92
C PRO A 42 -9.74 21.52 -6.23
N HIS A 43 -10.55 21.97 -7.19
CA HIS A 43 -10.77 21.30 -8.47
C HIS A 43 -9.52 21.39 -9.38
N PRO A 44 -9.21 20.35 -10.19
CA PRO A 44 -8.06 20.32 -11.11
C PRO A 44 -7.87 21.53 -12.01
N SER A 45 -8.96 22.25 -12.31
CA SER A 45 -8.97 23.41 -13.21
C SER A 45 -8.58 24.73 -12.54
N GLU A 46 -8.41 24.76 -11.22
CA GLU A 46 -7.87 25.92 -10.48
C GLU A 46 -6.35 25.88 -10.36
N HIS A 47 -5.68 24.84 -10.89
CA HIS A 47 -4.25 24.65 -10.71
C HIS A 47 -3.42 25.71 -11.43
N LEU A 48 -2.76 26.52 -10.60
CA LEU A 48 -1.63 27.36 -10.96
C LEU A 48 -2.01 28.45 -11.98
N LEU A 49 -3.12 29.15 -11.72
CA LEU A 49 -3.39 30.48 -12.27
C LEU A 49 -2.41 31.50 -11.64
N LEU A 50 -1.12 31.34 -11.94
CA LEU A 50 -0.12 32.36 -11.68
C LEU A 50 -0.27 33.47 -12.72
N ASP A 51 -0.23 34.71 -12.25
CA ASP A 51 -0.47 35.91 -13.05
C ASP A 51 0.57 36.06 -14.16
N LYS A 52 0.19 36.60 -15.33
CA LYS A 52 1.02 36.56 -16.56
C LYS A 52 2.28 37.45 -16.52
N ASN A 53 2.47 38.25 -15.47
CA ASN A 53 3.51 39.29 -15.40
C ASN A 53 4.50 39.09 -14.23
N ILE A 54 4.90 37.85 -13.94
CA ILE A 54 5.85 37.53 -12.87
C ILE A 54 7.25 37.30 -13.47
N ASP A 55 8.28 37.90 -12.86
CA ASP A 55 9.68 37.64 -13.23
C ASP A 55 10.05 36.16 -12.99
N ASN A 56 10.88 35.59 -13.87
CA ASN A 56 11.25 34.16 -13.83
C ASN A 56 11.90 33.75 -12.49
N SER A 57 12.61 34.66 -11.82
CA SER A 57 13.24 34.38 -10.52
C SER A 57 12.23 34.23 -9.37
N GLN A 58 11.14 35.00 -9.41
CA GLN A 58 10.05 34.95 -8.42
C GLN A 58 9.04 33.85 -8.73
N LEU A 59 8.96 33.44 -10.00
CA LEU A 59 8.04 32.41 -10.46
C LEU A 59 8.28 31.06 -9.76
N ASP A 60 9.54 30.65 -9.58
CA ASP A 60 9.86 29.37 -8.97
C ASP A 60 9.47 29.30 -7.49
N GLU A 61 9.77 30.34 -6.71
CA GLU A 61 9.39 30.41 -5.29
C GLU A 61 7.87 30.45 -5.11
N LEU A 62 7.17 31.24 -5.93
CA LEU A 62 5.71 31.33 -5.91
C LEU A 62 5.07 29.99 -6.31
N LEU A 63 5.58 29.35 -7.36
CA LEU A 63 5.11 28.04 -7.82
C LEU A 63 5.29 26.98 -6.73
N ASP A 64 6.46 26.94 -6.09
CA ASP A 64 6.74 26.01 -5.00
C ASP A 64 5.83 26.24 -3.79
N HIS A 65 5.55 27.51 -3.44
CA HIS A 65 4.62 27.83 -2.37
C HIS A 65 3.18 27.37 -2.67
N HIS A 66 2.71 27.57 -3.90
CA HIS A 66 1.39 27.08 -4.33
C HIS A 66 1.31 25.55 -4.34
N ILE A 67 2.36 24.89 -4.84
CA ILE A 67 2.46 23.42 -4.83
C ILE A 67 2.46 22.89 -3.39
N ALA A 68 3.21 23.50 -2.47
CA ALA A 68 3.23 23.10 -1.07
C ALA A 68 1.83 23.17 -0.45
N ARG A 69 1.08 24.26 -0.71
CA ARG A 69 -0.31 24.40 -0.23
C ARG A 69 -1.25 23.37 -0.85
N LEU A 70 -1.09 23.09 -2.15
CA LEU A 70 -1.89 22.11 -2.86
C LEU A 70 -1.67 20.70 -2.29
N LEU A 71 -0.41 20.27 -2.21
CA LEU A 71 -0.04 18.97 -1.63
C LEU A 71 -0.57 18.84 -0.19
N ALA A 72 -0.43 19.88 0.62
CA ALA A 72 -0.93 19.88 1.99
C ALA A 72 -2.46 19.69 2.11
N SER A 73 -3.25 20.21 1.15
CA SER A 73 -4.71 19.97 1.14
C SER A 73 -5.07 18.48 1.01
N TYR A 74 -4.20 17.70 0.37
CA TYR A 74 -4.32 16.25 0.23
C TYR A 74 -3.51 15.46 1.28
N SER A 75 -3.03 16.11 2.35
CA SER A 75 -2.16 15.48 3.35
C SER A 75 -0.92 14.82 2.72
N VAL A 76 -0.34 15.50 1.73
CA VAL A 76 0.96 15.17 1.12
C VAL A 76 1.93 16.27 1.49
N ASP A 77 3.05 15.91 2.11
CA ASP A 77 4.10 16.85 2.48
C ASP A 77 5.04 17.10 1.29
N ILE A 78 5.44 18.35 1.05
CA ILE A 78 6.30 18.69 -0.10
C ILE A 78 7.71 18.06 0.00
N ASN A 79 8.21 17.80 1.21
CA ASN A 79 9.54 17.25 1.45
C ASN A 79 9.52 15.76 1.80
N ARG A 80 8.41 15.26 2.34
CA ARG A 80 8.28 13.87 2.85
C ARG A 80 7.23 13.05 2.11
N GLY A 81 6.48 13.65 1.19
CA GLY A 81 5.55 12.96 0.30
C GLY A 81 4.34 12.45 1.07
N PHE A 82 4.04 11.16 0.93
CA PHE A 82 2.91 10.53 1.63
C PHE A 82 3.20 10.18 3.10
N LEU A 83 4.44 10.38 3.56
CA LEU A 83 4.75 10.33 4.99
C LEU A 83 4.08 11.49 5.73
N PRO A 84 3.75 11.31 7.02
CA PRO A 84 3.15 12.39 7.80
C PRO A 84 4.08 13.60 7.92
N PRO A 85 3.53 14.83 7.97
CA PRO A 85 4.31 16.08 8.03
C PRO A 85 5.10 16.22 9.35
N VAL A 86 4.68 15.49 10.38
CA VAL A 86 5.35 15.40 11.68
C VAL A 86 5.65 13.94 11.96
N ASP A 87 6.78 13.66 12.60
CA ASP A 87 7.17 12.30 12.96
C ASP A 87 6.05 11.59 13.75
N PRO A 88 5.78 10.31 13.46
CA PRO A 88 4.72 9.56 14.12
C PRO A 88 4.80 9.61 15.65
N LEU A 89 3.65 9.53 16.32
CA LEU A 89 3.61 9.50 17.78
C LEU A 89 4.14 8.15 18.28
N PRO A 90 5.17 8.12 19.14
CA PRO A 90 5.73 6.85 19.61
C PRO A 90 4.78 6.01 20.46
N GLN A 91 3.89 6.67 21.22
CA GLN A 91 2.99 6.02 22.17
C GLN A 91 1.81 6.95 22.49
N LEU A 92 0.60 6.39 22.63
CA LEU A 92 -0.53 7.06 23.26
C LEU A 92 -0.25 7.31 24.75
N SER A 93 -0.95 8.28 25.34
CA SER A 93 -0.83 8.54 26.77
C SER A 93 -1.23 7.32 27.61
N LEU A 94 -0.36 6.91 28.53
CA LEU A 94 -0.62 5.84 29.50
C LEU A 94 -1.61 6.24 30.61
N SER A 95 -1.99 7.53 30.68
CA SER A 95 -3.08 7.98 31.56
C SER A 95 -4.45 7.94 30.86
N SER A 96 -4.49 7.60 29.56
CA SER A 96 -5.74 7.52 28.80
C SER A 96 -6.44 6.17 28.98
N LYS A 97 -7.71 6.10 28.57
CA LYS A 97 -8.47 4.83 28.51
C LYS A 97 -7.89 3.80 27.51
N PHE A 98 -6.94 4.22 26.67
CA PHE A 98 -6.28 3.37 25.67
C PHE A 98 -4.96 2.74 26.17
N ALA A 99 -4.53 3.05 27.40
CA ALA A 99 -3.24 2.65 27.94
C ALA A 99 -2.95 1.14 27.85
N CYS A 100 -3.96 0.30 28.06
CA CYS A 100 -3.80 -1.16 28.00
C CYS A 100 -3.36 -1.65 26.61
N TRP A 101 -3.72 -0.96 25.53
CA TRP A 101 -3.26 -1.31 24.19
C TRP A 101 -1.75 -1.11 24.07
N GLU A 102 -1.24 0.04 24.53
CA GLU A 102 0.19 0.37 24.50
C GLU A 102 1.00 -0.55 25.42
N LEU A 103 0.47 -0.90 26.60
CA LEU A 103 1.14 -1.83 27.51
C LEU A 103 1.34 -3.22 26.89
N ILE A 104 0.40 -3.71 26.09
CA ILE A 104 0.60 -4.98 25.36
C ILE A 104 1.60 -4.78 24.21
N MET A 105 1.56 -3.64 23.51
CA MET A 105 2.51 -3.34 22.43
C MET A 105 3.96 -3.28 22.90
N MET A 106 4.22 -2.82 24.14
CA MET A 106 5.56 -2.79 24.73
C MET A 106 6.17 -4.19 24.89
N ASP A 107 5.34 -5.20 25.15
CA ASP A 107 5.75 -6.59 25.36
C ASP A 107 5.39 -7.52 24.16
N LEU A 108 4.98 -6.95 23.02
CA LEU A 108 4.37 -7.70 21.91
C LEU A 108 5.25 -8.85 21.43
N SER A 109 6.53 -8.59 21.18
CA SER A 109 7.45 -9.60 20.67
C SER A 109 7.67 -10.74 21.68
N GLN A 110 7.75 -10.40 22.97
CA GLN A 110 7.90 -11.36 24.06
C GLN A 110 6.65 -12.23 24.17
N CYS A 111 5.45 -11.64 24.04
CA CYS A 111 4.19 -12.37 24.02
C CYS A 111 4.08 -13.32 22.82
N LEU A 112 4.53 -12.89 21.64
CA LEU A 112 4.55 -13.74 20.43
C LEU A 112 5.54 -14.90 20.57
N HIS A 113 6.75 -14.64 21.10
CA HIS A 113 7.73 -15.70 21.39
C HIS A 113 7.21 -16.69 22.43
N ALA A 114 6.52 -16.21 23.46
CA ALA A 114 5.90 -17.03 24.50
C ALA A 114 4.60 -17.72 24.05
N LYS A 115 4.07 -17.40 22.86
CA LYS A 115 2.81 -17.92 22.32
C LYS A 115 1.62 -17.73 23.27
N ASN A 116 1.53 -16.53 23.86
CA ASN A 116 0.48 -16.19 24.82
C ASN A 116 -0.23 -14.86 24.52
N ILE A 117 0.00 -14.29 23.33
CA ILE A 117 -0.58 -13.00 22.95
C ILE A 117 -2.11 -13.02 23.02
N ARG A 118 -2.77 -14.14 22.67
CA ARG A 118 -4.23 -14.27 22.74
C ARG A 118 -4.73 -14.22 24.18
N SER A 119 -4.11 -14.98 25.08
CA SER A 119 -4.53 -15.00 26.49
C SER A 119 -4.27 -13.65 27.18
N ILE A 120 -3.18 -12.97 26.81
CA ILE A 120 -2.89 -11.60 27.28
C ILE A 120 -3.95 -10.61 26.78
N ILE A 121 -4.29 -10.63 25.49
CA ILE A 121 -5.33 -9.76 24.92
C ILE A 121 -6.67 -10.00 25.60
N LEU A 122 -7.12 -11.25 25.72
CA LEU A 122 -8.43 -11.59 26.28
C LEU A 122 -8.54 -11.32 27.79
N SER A 123 -7.42 -11.41 28.53
CA SER A 123 -7.42 -11.16 29.98
C SER A 123 -7.26 -9.68 30.34
N ARG A 124 -6.54 -8.90 29.52
CA ARG A 124 -6.20 -7.51 29.86
C ARG A 124 -7.05 -6.47 29.13
N LEU A 125 -7.53 -6.76 27.92
CA LEU A 125 -8.31 -5.80 27.15
C LEU A 125 -9.80 -5.96 27.44
N LYS A 126 -10.45 -4.81 27.65
CA LYS A 126 -11.91 -4.67 27.63
C LYS A 126 -12.30 -3.91 26.37
N VAL A 127 -13.57 -4.01 25.98
CA VAL A 127 -14.11 -3.15 24.92
C VAL A 127 -13.99 -1.70 25.38
N VAL A 128 -13.33 -0.88 24.57
CA VAL A 128 -13.23 0.58 24.73
C VAL A 128 -13.88 1.20 23.51
N HIS A 129 -14.94 1.97 23.70
CA HIS A 129 -15.57 2.70 22.59
C HIS A 129 -14.83 4.00 22.29
N ILE A 130 -14.70 4.32 21.00
CA ILE A 130 -14.10 5.57 20.52
C ILE A 130 -15.17 6.65 20.45
N GLU A 131 -15.12 7.61 21.38
CA GLU A 131 -16.05 8.73 21.44
C GLU A 131 -15.62 9.86 20.50
N GLN A 132 -16.53 10.78 20.17
CA GLN A 132 -16.28 11.86 19.21
C GLN A 132 -15.11 12.78 19.63
N ASN A 133 -14.89 12.95 20.94
CA ASN A 133 -13.85 13.82 21.50
C ASN A 133 -12.54 13.09 21.81
N ASP A 134 -12.44 11.80 21.50
CA ASP A 134 -11.20 11.03 21.64
C ASP A 134 -10.32 11.16 20.40
N LEU A 135 -9.00 11.09 20.60
CA LEU A 135 -7.99 10.97 19.52
C LEU A 135 -8.13 12.10 18.47
N LEU A 136 -8.29 13.34 18.95
CA LEU A 136 -8.47 14.51 18.10
C LEU A 136 -7.17 14.94 17.41
N ASP A 137 -6.01 14.64 18.01
CA ASP A 137 -4.73 14.74 17.31
C ASP A 137 -4.62 13.60 16.29
N GLU A 138 -4.40 13.96 15.03
CA GLU A 138 -4.18 13.02 13.94
C GLU A 138 -3.08 12.00 14.29
N ARG A 139 -2.02 12.40 14.99
CA ARG A 139 -0.93 11.49 15.38
C ARG A 139 -1.40 10.45 16.41
N GLU A 140 -2.28 10.84 17.34
CA GLU A 140 -2.91 9.91 18.28
C GLU A 140 -3.85 8.95 17.55
N CYS A 141 -4.67 9.47 16.62
CA CYS A 141 -5.57 8.66 15.79
C CYS A 141 -4.79 7.61 14.97
N GLN A 142 -3.72 8.02 14.27
CA GLN A 142 -2.89 7.11 13.50
C GLN A 142 -2.17 6.08 14.39
N ARG A 143 -1.69 6.49 15.57
CA ARG A 143 -1.09 5.56 16.53
C ARG A 143 -2.10 4.53 17.02
N ALA A 144 -3.31 4.94 17.39
CA ALA A 144 -4.37 4.03 17.80
C ALA A 144 -4.77 3.04 16.70
N LEU A 145 -4.91 3.50 15.44
CA LEU A 145 -5.16 2.63 14.29
C LEU A 145 -4.05 1.60 14.10
N PHE A 146 -2.80 2.03 14.19
CA PHE A 146 -1.63 1.16 14.09
C PHE A 146 -1.63 0.08 15.17
N VAL A 147 -1.81 0.48 16.43
CA VAL A 147 -1.80 -0.44 17.58
C VAL A 147 -2.93 -1.47 17.45
N LEU A 148 -4.16 -1.05 17.15
CA LEU A 148 -5.29 -1.96 16.98
C LEU A 148 -5.08 -2.93 15.81
N ALA A 149 -4.51 -2.46 14.69
CA ALA A 149 -4.20 -3.31 13.55
C ALA A 149 -3.13 -4.35 13.88
N VAL A 150 -2.05 -3.94 14.54
CA VAL A 150 -0.96 -4.86 14.93
C VAL A 150 -1.43 -5.87 15.97
N LEU A 151 -2.15 -5.46 17.02
CA LEU A 151 -2.68 -6.39 18.02
C LEU A 151 -3.68 -7.39 17.42
N SER A 152 -4.53 -6.94 16.49
CA SER A 152 -5.48 -7.83 15.79
C SER A 152 -4.75 -8.84 14.90
N HIS A 153 -3.75 -8.40 14.13
CA HIS A 153 -2.94 -9.30 13.31
C HIS A 153 -2.09 -10.25 14.17
N ALA A 154 -1.57 -9.80 15.30
CA ALA A 154 -0.86 -10.65 16.26
C ALA A 154 -1.80 -11.69 16.90
N PHE A 155 -3.04 -11.33 17.22
CA PHE A 155 -4.05 -12.26 17.72
C PHE A 155 -4.37 -13.35 16.68
N VAL A 156 -4.55 -12.96 15.41
CA VAL A 156 -4.88 -13.89 14.32
C VAL A 156 -3.72 -14.83 14.04
N TRP A 157 -2.53 -14.28 13.79
CA TRP A 157 -1.39 -15.00 13.21
C TRP A 157 -0.36 -15.49 14.23
N GLY A 158 -0.34 -14.93 15.44
CA GLY A 158 0.74 -15.13 16.41
C GLY A 158 0.77 -16.50 17.10
N GLU A 159 -0.31 -17.27 17.01
CA GLU A 159 -0.45 -18.58 17.63
C GLU A 159 -1.12 -19.59 16.69
N LYS A 160 -0.86 -20.88 16.91
CA LYS A 160 -1.54 -22.00 16.22
C LYS A 160 -2.59 -22.63 17.15
N PRO A 161 -3.77 -23.05 16.64
CA PRO A 161 -4.27 -22.83 15.27
C PRO A 161 -4.53 -21.34 14.98
N ILE A 162 -4.58 -20.95 13.71
CA ILE A 162 -4.87 -19.55 13.30
C ILE A 162 -6.28 -19.17 13.76
N SER A 163 -6.47 -17.95 14.25
CA SER A 163 -7.79 -17.49 14.67
C SER A 163 -8.66 -17.16 13.45
N THR A 164 -9.91 -17.60 13.47
CA THR A 164 -10.92 -17.27 12.43
C THR A 164 -11.82 -16.10 12.83
N TYR A 165 -11.53 -15.47 13.97
CA TYR A 165 -12.21 -14.28 14.47
C TYR A 165 -11.23 -13.31 15.16
N ILE A 166 -11.64 -12.04 15.25
CA ILE A 166 -11.01 -11.00 16.07
C ILE A 166 -11.96 -10.71 17.25
N PRO A 167 -11.48 -10.74 18.51
CA PRO A 167 -12.33 -10.56 19.68
C PRO A 167 -12.88 -9.13 19.75
N SER A 168 -14.06 -8.99 20.36
CA SER A 168 -14.79 -7.72 20.48
C SER A 168 -13.97 -6.59 21.11
N CYS A 169 -13.07 -6.91 22.04
CA CYS A 169 -12.17 -5.94 22.67
C CYS A 169 -11.16 -5.27 21.70
N LEU A 170 -10.94 -5.87 20.53
CA LEU A 170 -10.16 -5.31 19.43
C LEU A 170 -11.06 -4.89 18.26
N ALA A 171 -12.01 -5.74 17.86
CA ALA A 171 -12.82 -5.54 16.67
C ALA A 171 -13.68 -4.27 16.74
N ILE A 172 -14.36 -4.02 17.87
CA ILE A 172 -15.26 -2.87 18.04
C ILE A 172 -14.50 -1.54 17.94
N PRO A 173 -13.49 -1.24 18.79
CA PRO A 173 -12.73 0.01 18.69
C PRO A 173 -12.06 0.19 17.33
N TRP A 174 -11.56 -0.90 16.75
CA TRP A 174 -10.87 -0.82 15.48
C TRP A 174 -11.81 -0.41 14.36
N VAL A 175 -12.99 -1.00 14.28
CA VAL A 175 -13.98 -0.66 13.26
C VAL A 175 -14.56 0.74 13.47
N GLU A 176 -14.81 1.15 14.71
CA GLU A 176 -15.24 2.53 15.02
C GLU A 176 -14.21 3.55 14.52
N LEU A 177 -12.93 3.31 14.80
CA LEU A 177 -11.85 4.21 14.38
C LEU A 177 -11.64 4.18 12.87
N THR A 178 -11.68 3.01 12.23
CA THR A 178 -11.48 2.90 10.78
C THR A 178 -12.65 3.48 9.99
N ARG A 179 -13.87 3.45 10.53
CA ARG A 179 -15.01 4.20 9.98
C ARG A 179 -14.79 5.70 10.04
N ARG A 180 -14.24 6.23 11.14
CA ARG A 180 -13.92 7.66 11.28
C ARG A 180 -12.90 8.15 10.24
N VAL A 181 -11.87 7.34 9.95
CA VAL A 181 -10.83 7.68 8.97
C VAL A 181 -11.09 7.14 7.57
N CYS A 182 -12.18 6.39 7.40
CA CYS A 182 -12.70 5.89 6.14
C CYS A 182 -11.71 4.97 5.42
N ARG A 183 -11.24 3.99 6.20
CA ARG A 183 -10.29 2.94 5.82
C ARG A 183 -10.82 1.58 6.27
N PRO A 184 -10.39 0.46 5.67
CA PRO A 184 -10.79 -0.86 6.13
C PRO A 184 -10.04 -1.28 7.41
N PRO A 185 -10.66 -2.07 8.30
CA PRO A 185 -10.05 -2.58 9.52
C PRO A 185 -9.13 -3.78 9.22
N VAL A 186 -8.03 -3.54 8.51
CA VAL A 186 -6.96 -4.51 8.23
C VAL A 186 -5.60 -3.81 8.31
N LEU A 187 -4.52 -4.53 8.59
CA LEU A 187 -3.18 -3.97 8.48
C LEU A 187 -2.89 -3.61 7.02
N THR A 188 -2.41 -2.39 6.80
CA THR A 188 -2.16 -1.81 5.48
C THR A 188 -0.74 -1.25 5.40
N HIS A 189 -0.27 -1.02 4.18
CA HIS A 189 1.00 -0.36 3.89
C HIS A 189 1.17 0.95 4.68
N SER A 190 0.18 1.84 4.65
CA SER A 190 0.32 3.14 5.32
C SER A 190 0.39 3.04 6.84
N LEU A 191 -0.21 2.02 7.46
CA LEU A 191 -0.09 1.80 8.91
C LEU A 191 1.26 1.21 9.29
N ILE A 192 1.70 0.15 8.60
CA ILE A 192 2.92 -0.58 8.99
C ILE A 192 4.21 0.12 8.56
N ALA A 193 4.15 0.96 7.51
CA ALA A 193 5.28 1.73 7.01
C ALA A 193 5.16 3.23 7.34
N LEU A 194 4.18 3.96 6.77
CA LEU A 194 4.20 5.43 6.77
C LEU A 194 4.07 6.06 8.17
N THR A 195 3.38 5.40 9.10
CA THR A 195 3.11 5.92 10.45
C THR A 195 3.80 5.15 11.59
N ASN A 196 4.81 4.31 11.29
CA ASN A 196 5.43 3.41 12.27
C ASN A 196 6.96 3.60 12.40
N TRP A 197 7.44 4.82 12.51
CA TRP A 197 8.87 5.11 12.59
C TRP A 197 9.18 6.34 13.43
N LYS A 198 10.44 6.50 13.80
CA LYS A 198 10.99 7.69 14.44
C LYS A 198 12.37 7.99 13.88
N ARG A 199 12.82 9.24 14.03
CA ARG A 199 14.24 9.61 13.85
C ARG A 199 15.00 9.54 15.16
N PHE A 200 16.29 9.22 15.06
CA PHE A 200 17.24 9.42 16.16
C PHE A 200 17.59 10.89 16.30
N ASP A 201 17.81 11.57 15.17
CA ASP A 201 18.08 13.00 15.10
C ASP A 201 17.05 13.66 14.16
N VAL A 202 16.21 14.53 14.72
CA VAL A 202 15.14 15.22 14.00
C VAL A 202 15.64 16.30 13.04
N GLU A 203 16.91 16.68 13.14
CA GLU A 203 17.56 17.61 12.21
C GLU A 203 18.20 16.88 11.00
N LYS A 204 18.29 15.54 11.06
CA LYS A 204 18.81 14.72 9.97
C LYS A 204 17.70 14.16 9.06
N PRO A 205 18.06 13.75 7.82
CA PRO A 205 17.11 13.20 6.86
C PRO A 205 16.41 11.91 7.34
N ILE A 206 15.25 11.61 6.72
CA ILE A 206 14.52 10.35 6.91
C ILE A 206 15.16 9.30 5.99
N GLU A 207 16.24 8.69 6.45
CA GLU A 207 16.96 7.64 5.72
C GLU A 207 17.61 6.63 6.68
N LEU A 208 17.93 5.45 6.15
CA LEU A 208 18.62 4.39 6.89
C LEU A 208 19.86 4.94 7.61
N GLY A 209 20.04 4.51 8.86
CA GLY A 209 21.04 5.04 9.77
C GLY A 209 20.55 6.20 10.65
N ASN A 210 19.45 6.88 10.28
CA ASN A 210 18.82 7.90 11.13
C ASN A 210 17.37 7.56 11.54
N ILE A 211 16.75 6.53 10.96
CA ILE A 211 15.38 6.10 11.32
C ILE A 211 15.35 4.73 11.99
N ALA A 212 14.34 4.50 12.82
CA ALA A 212 14.04 3.21 13.43
C ALA A 212 12.53 2.98 13.53
N MET A 213 12.11 1.71 13.54
CA MET A 213 10.72 1.33 13.74
C MET A 213 10.27 1.66 15.16
N LEU A 214 9.01 2.07 15.31
CA LEU A 214 8.39 2.23 16.64
C LEU A 214 8.03 0.87 17.22
N ASN A 215 7.37 0.03 16.44
CA ASN A 215 7.08 -1.35 16.82
C ASN A 215 7.21 -2.31 15.63
N CYS A 216 7.65 -3.51 15.94
CA CYS A 216 7.70 -4.68 15.09
C CYS A 216 6.94 -5.83 15.78
N PHE A 217 6.47 -6.81 15.03
CA PHE A 217 5.88 -8.02 15.59
C PHE A 217 6.91 -8.82 16.38
N LEU A 218 8.03 -9.20 15.76
CA LEU A 218 9.06 -10.04 16.38
C LEU A 218 10.30 -9.25 16.80
N SER A 219 10.40 -7.98 16.42
CA SER A 219 11.54 -7.10 16.72
C SER A 219 12.88 -7.61 16.15
N GLY A 220 12.82 -8.32 15.02
CA GLY A 220 14.00 -8.76 14.28
C GLY A 220 14.54 -7.68 13.34
N THR A 221 15.85 -7.74 13.04
CA THR A 221 16.52 -6.80 12.14
C THR A 221 15.91 -6.78 10.74
N ASP A 222 15.69 -7.95 10.14
CA ASP A 222 15.08 -8.09 8.81
C ASP A 222 13.66 -7.50 8.73
N GLU A 223 12.90 -7.63 9.83
CA GLU A 223 11.56 -7.08 9.92
C GLU A 223 11.61 -5.56 9.92
N ALA A 224 12.45 -4.98 10.79
CA ALA A 224 12.64 -3.55 10.86
C ALA A 224 13.11 -3.00 9.50
N ASN A 225 14.14 -3.61 8.92
CA ASN A 225 14.74 -3.18 7.68
C ASN A 225 13.81 -3.28 6.47
N PHE A 226 12.94 -4.29 6.40
CA PHE A 226 11.92 -4.39 5.36
C PHE A 226 11.04 -3.13 5.32
N TYR A 227 10.65 -2.61 6.48
CA TYR A 227 9.86 -1.38 6.58
C TYR A 227 10.71 -0.11 6.41
N LEU A 228 11.92 -0.06 6.99
CA LEU A 228 12.78 1.13 6.93
C LEU A 228 13.26 1.44 5.50
N VAL A 229 13.60 0.41 4.72
CA VAL A 229 13.92 0.57 3.28
C VAL A 229 12.71 1.18 2.55
N THR A 230 11.50 0.70 2.84
CA THR A 230 10.26 1.25 2.27
C THR A 230 10.02 2.71 2.69
N ILE A 231 10.27 3.08 3.94
CA ILE A 231 10.10 4.44 4.44
C ILE A 231 11.08 5.41 3.79
N GLU A 232 12.36 5.05 3.67
CA GLU A 232 13.35 5.86 2.96
C GLU A 232 12.97 6.04 1.49
N LEU A 233 12.47 4.98 0.84
CA LEU A 233 11.99 5.01 -0.54
C LEU A 233 10.84 6.02 -0.71
N GLU A 234 9.83 5.95 0.16
CA GLU A 234 8.69 6.86 0.18
C GLU A 234 9.13 8.31 0.39
N CYS A 235 10.05 8.57 1.34
CA CYS A 235 10.57 9.91 1.58
C CYS A 235 11.35 10.47 0.38
N ARG A 236 12.23 9.66 -0.25
CA ARG A 236 12.99 10.09 -1.42
C ARG A 236 12.07 10.43 -2.59
N GLY A 237 10.97 9.71 -2.73
CA GLY A 237 9.98 9.94 -3.79
C GLY A 237 9.14 11.21 -3.63
N ALA A 238 9.11 11.81 -2.44
CA ALA A 238 8.42 13.08 -2.20
C ALA A 238 8.78 14.17 -3.23
N LYS A 239 10.08 14.25 -3.56
CA LYS A 239 10.60 15.22 -4.52
C LYS A 239 9.97 15.04 -5.90
N ALA A 240 9.69 13.81 -6.34
CA ALA A 240 9.05 13.56 -7.63
C ALA A 240 7.65 14.19 -7.70
N LEU A 241 6.86 14.15 -6.63
CA LEU A 241 5.49 14.68 -6.60
C LEU A 241 5.45 16.19 -6.88
N LYS A 242 6.38 16.94 -6.29
CA LYS A 242 6.57 18.37 -6.58
C LYS A 242 6.88 18.60 -8.06
N HIS A 243 7.85 17.87 -8.60
CA HIS A 243 8.28 18.04 -9.98
C HIS A 243 7.25 17.54 -11.00
N MET A 244 6.39 16.58 -10.65
CA MET A 244 5.23 16.19 -11.46
C MET A 244 4.26 17.36 -11.67
N LEU A 245 3.91 18.06 -10.59
CA LEU A 245 3.01 19.22 -10.66
C LEU A 245 3.66 20.39 -11.43
N ARG A 246 4.97 20.62 -11.26
CA ARG A 246 5.73 21.60 -12.06
C ARG A 246 5.76 21.23 -13.54
N ALA A 247 5.98 19.95 -13.86
CA ALA A 247 5.96 19.46 -15.23
C ALA A 247 4.59 19.69 -15.89
N GLN A 248 3.49 19.39 -15.19
CA GLN A 248 2.12 19.66 -15.67
C GLN A 248 1.90 21.16 -15.90
N TYR A 249 2.38 22.01 -14.99
CA TYR A 249 2.32 23.45 -15.15
C TYR A 249 3.06 23.92 -16.41
N PHE A 250 4.34 23.56 -16.56
CA PHE A 250 5.14 24.00 -17.71
C PHE A 250 4.62 23.45 -19.04
N ALA A 251 4.13 22.21 -19.05
CA ALA A 251 3.41 21.65 -20.20
C ALA A 251 2.19 22.52 -20.55
N SER A 252 1.34 22.86 -19.59
CA SER A 252 0.16 23.71 -19.83
C SER A 252 0.50 25.11 -20.37
N LYS A 253 1.70 25.61 -20.09
CA LYS A 253 2.21 26.91 -20.57
C LYS A 253 3.03 26.84 -21.86
N GLY A 254 3.26 25.65 -22.42
CA GLY A 254 4.12 25.46 -23.59
C GLY A 254 5.61 25.72 -23.32
N LYS A 255 6.05 25.65 -22.05
CA LYS A 255 7.43 25.88 -21.63
C LYS A 255 8.25 24.58 -21.70
N VAL A 256 8.64 24.20 -22.92
CA VAL A 256 9.25 22.89 -23.23
C VAL A 256 10.59 22.67 -22.51
N LYS A 257 11.46 23.69 -22.46
CA LYS A 257 12.77 23.57 -21.81
C LYS A 257 12.64 23.31 -20.30
N GLU A 258 11.74 24.03 -19.65
CA GLU A 258 11.45 23.83 -18.23
C GLU A 258 10.84 22.45 -17.99
N LEU A 259 9.90 22.01 -18.84
CA LEU A 259 9.36 20.65 -18.79
C LEU A 259 10.45 19.57 -18.87
N ILE A 260 11.41 19.71 -19.78
CA ILE A 260 12.57 18.81 -19.89
C ILE A 260 13.34 18.74 -18.57
N ASN A 261 13.62 19.89 -17.94
CA ASN A 261 14.33 19.94 -16.65
C ASN A 261 13.55 19.24 -15.53
N GLU A 262 12.22 19.41 -15.50
CA GLU A 262 11.35 18.73 -14.53
C GLU A 262 11.37 17.20 -14.73
N LEU A 263 11.26 16.72 -15.98
CA LEU A 263 11.35 15.29 -16.33
C LEU A 263 12.72 14.70 -15.96
N GLN A 264 13.82 15.39 -16.26
CA GLN A 264 15.17 14.96 -15.88
C GLN A 264 15.34 14.87 -14.36
N THR A 265 14.68 15.77 -13.61
CA THR A 265 14.67 15.72 -12.15
C THR A 265 13.85 14.54 -11.64
N ILE A 266 12.66 14.28 -12.21
CA ILE A 266 11.84 13.10 -11.89
C ILE A 266 12.64 11.81 -12.14
N TYR A 267 13.30 11.68 -13.29
CA TYR A 267 14.19 10.57 -13.60
C TYR A 267 15.30 10.38 -12.56
N SER A 268 15.92 11.46 -12.12
CA SER A 268 16.96 11.42 -11.08
C SER A 268 16.42 10.94 -9.73
N VAL A 269 15.19 11.34 -9.36
CA VAL A 269 14.50 10.85 -8.16
C VAL A 269 14.15 9.37 -8.29
N GLN A 270 13.65 8.92 -9.45
CA GLN A 270 13.37 7.51 -9.71
C GLN A 270 14.61 6.63 -9.58
N LYS A 271 15.78 7.11 -10.03
CA LYS A 271 17.07 6.42 -9.78
C LYS A 271 17.41 6.32 -8.29
N ALA A 272 17.15 7.36 -7.50
CA ALA A 272 17.40 7.34 -6.06
C ALA A 272 16.45 6.38 -5.32
N ILE A 273 15.16 6.35 -5.70
CA ILE A 273 14.18 5.37 -5.23
C ILE A 273 14.65 3.96 -5.59
N PHE A 274 15.07 3.73 -6.84
CA PHE A 274 15.57 2.43 -7.31
C PHE A 274 16.80 1.97 -6.53
N ALA A 275 17.78 2.85 -6.31
CA ALA A 275 18.95 2.53 -5.50
C ALA A 275 18.58 2.16 -4.06
N THR A 276 17.53 2.79 -3.50
CA THR A 276 17.01 2.45 -2.17
C THR A 276 16.33 1.08 -2.16
N LEU A 277 15.53 0.76 -3.20
CA LEU A 277 14.91 -0.56 -3.35
C LEU A 277 15.97 -1.68 -3.37
N LEU A 278 17.14 -1.45 -3.98
CA LEU A 278 18.21 -2.44 -4.04
C LEU A 278 18.78 -2.81 -2.67
N LYS A 279 18.74 -1.90 -1.69
CA LYS A 279 19.18 -2.18 -0.32
C LYS A 279 18.39 -3.31 0.34
N MET A 280 17.20 -3.65 -0.19
CA MET A 280 16.42 -4.80 0.26
C MET A 280 17.25 -6.10 0.27
N TYR A 281 18.13 -6.30 -0.73
CA TYR A 281 19.00 -7.48 -0.81
C TYR A 281 20.06 -7.54 0.29
N ASP A 282 20.51 -6.39 0.76
CA ASP A 282 21.58 -6.28 1.76
C ASP A 282 21.00 -6.37 3.18
N GLU A 283 19.77 -5.88 3.36
CA GLU A 283 19.20 -5.59 4.68
C GLU A 283 18.14 -6.60 5.14
N VAL A 284 17.61 -7.43 4.23
CA VAL A 284 16.50 -8.36 4.52
C VAL A 284 16.78 -9.73 3.90
N ASP A 285 16.90 -10.74 4.75
CA ASP A 285 17.06 -12.12 4.31
C ASP A 285 15.74 -12.68 3.74
N PRO A 286 15.76 -13.27 2.51
CA PRO A 286 14.57 -13.86 1.89
C PRO A 286 13.86 -14.93 2.72
N TYR A 287 14.62 -15.78 3.42
CA TYR A 287 14.05 -16.85 4.25
C TYR A 287 13.38 -16.26 5.50
N ILE A 288 14.00 -15.27 6.15
CA ILE A 288 13.40 -14.59 7.31
C ILE A 288 12.14 -13.84 6.90
N PHE A 289 12.16 -13.07 5.82
CA PHE A 289 10.98 -12.39 5.31
C PHE A 289 9.82 -13.36 5.08
N TYR A 290 10.06 -14.43 4.31
CA TYR A 290 9.01 -15.36 3.92
C TYR A 290 8.43 -16.13 5.11
N ASN A 291 9.31 -16.69 5.96
CA ASN A 291 8.89 -17.62 7.02
C ASN A 291 8.53 -16.93 8.34
N ARG A 292 9.05 -15.73 8.61
CA ARG A 292 8.89 -15.05 9.92
C ARG A 292 8.06 -13.77 9.87
N ILE A 293 8.03 -13.06 8.74
CA ILE A 293 7.43 -11.72 8.68
C ILE A 293 6.15 -11.73 7.84
N ARG A 294 6.20 -12.32 6.64
CA ARG A 294 5.17 -12.21 5.61
C ARG A 294 3.75 -12.61 6.09
N HIS A 295 3.63 -13.57 7.00
CA HIS A 295 2.34 -14.03 7.48
C HIS A 295 1.60 -12.98 8.33
N PHE A 296 2.31 -12.16 9.12
CA PHE A 296 1.68 -11.07 9.87
C PHE A 296 1.08 -9.99 8.96
N LEU A 297 1.65 -9.83 7.75
CA LEU A 297 1.16 -8.88 6.74
C LEU A 297 -0.03 -9.40 5.94
N ALA A 298 -0.36 -10.68 6.04
CA ALA A 298 -1.44 -11.29 5.28
C ALA A 298 -2.81 -10.82 5.80
N GLY A 299 -3.71 -10.54 4.85
CA GLY A 299 -5.13 -10.36 5.13
C GLY A 299 -5.88 -11.69 5.03
N TRP A 300 -7.19 -11.59 4.85
CA TRP A 300 -8.11 -12.73 4.82
C TRP A 300 -9.02 -12.74 3.57
N LYS A 301 -8.77 -11.89 2.57
CA LYS A 301 -9.34 -12.05 1.21
C LYS A 301 -8.47 -12.99 0.38
N GLY A 302 -9.07 -14.05 -0.16
CA GLY A 302 -8.36 -15.02 -0.99
C GLY A 302 -7.23 -15.78 -0.28
N ASN A 303 -7.24 -15.81 1.06
CA ASN A 303 -6.23 -16.48 1.87
C ASN A 303 -6.63 -17.95 2.10
N PRO A 304 -5.83 -18.95 1.66
CA PRO A 304 -6.15 -20.36 1.81
C PRO A 304 -6.31 -20.83 3.27
N LEU A 305 -5.69 -20.13 4.22
CA LEU A 305 -5.78 -20.44 5.65
C LEU A 305 -7.05 -19.86 6.31
N LEU A 306 -7.74 -18.96 5.62
CA LEU A 306 -8.97 -18.29 6.07
C LEU A 306 -9.95 -18.19 4.88
N PRO A 307 -10.40 -19.33 4.31
CA PRO A 307 -11.21 -19.35 3.09
C PRO A 307 -12.56 -18.64 3.25
N ASP A 308 -13.11 -18.64 4.46
CA ASP A 308 -14.41 -18.04 4.78
C ASP A 308 -14.29 -16.56 5.20
N GLY A 309 -13.10 -15.98 5.18
CA GLY A 309 -12.84 -14.63 5.69
C GLY A 309 -12.81 -14.55 7.23
N MET A 310 -12.85 -13.32 7.75
CA MET A 310 -12.62 -13.04 9.17
C MET A 310 -13.89 -12.56 9.87
N LEU A 311 -14.23 -13.15 11.01
CA LEU A 311 -15.32 -12.69 11.87
C LEU A 311 -14.85 -11.56 12.79
N TYR A 312 -15.60 -10.46 12.85
CA TYR A 312 -15.35 -9.32 13.73
C TYR A 312 -16.38 -9.36 14.85
N GLU A 313 -16.01 -9.98 15.97
CA GLU A 313 -16.93 -10.24 17.08
C GLU A 313 -17.52 -8.91 17.62
N GLY A 314 -18.83 -8.87 17.80
CA GLY A 314 -19.55 -7.70 18.30
C GLY A 314 -19.71 -6.55 17.31
N VAL A 315 -19.21 -6.69 16.07
CA VAL A 315 -19.38 -5.70 14.99
C VAL A 315 -20.43 -6.15 13.98
N SER A 316 -20.29 -7.38 13.46
CA SER A 316 -21.19 -7.96 12.47
C SER A 316 -21.05 -9.48 12.45
N GLU A 317 -22.16 -10.18 12.20
CA GLU A 317 -22.18 -11.62 11.93
C GLU A 317 -21.61 -11.97 10.54
N THR A 318 -21.54 -10.99 9.64
CA THR A 318 -20.96 -11.17 8.31
C THR A 318 -19.44 -11.20 8.40
N ARG A 319 -18.84 -12.29 7.87
CA ARG A 319 -17.39 -12.39 7.73
C ARG A 319 -16.88 -11.42 6.67
N GLN A 320 -15.74 -10.80 6.96
CA GLN A 320 -15.12 -9.79 6.11
C GLN A 320 -14.03 -10.41 5.26
N PHE A 321 -13.81 -9.87 4.06
CA PHE A 321 -12.78 -10.30 3.12
C PHE A 321 -11.91 -9.09 2.75
N LEU A 322 -10.78 -8.91 3.43
CA LEU A 322 -9.87 -7.78 3.21
C LEU A 322 -8.46 -8.25 2.85
N HIS A 323 -7.84 -7.55 1.89
CA HIS A 323 -6.45 -7.77 1.49
C HIS A 323 -5.51 -7.29 2.58
N GLY A 324 -4.38 -7.98 2.74
CA GLY A 324 -3.33 -7.57 3.68
C GLY A 324 -2.51 -6.39 3.18
N ALA A 325 -1.45 -6.07 3.94
CA ALA A 325 -0.51 -5.03 3.54
C ALA A 325 0.25 -5.44 2.27
N SER A 326 0.32 -4.53 1.31
CA SER A 326 0.98 -4.74 0.02
C SER A 326 1.58 -3.44 -0.51
N ALA A 327 2.71 -3.52 -1.21
CA ALA A 327 3.33 -2.38 -1.89
C ALA A 327 2.38 -1.72 -2.92
N ALA A 328 1.40 -2.47 -3.44
CA ALA A 328 0.39 -1.93 -4.35
C ALA A 328 -0.54 -0.89 -3.68
N GLN A 329 -0.51 -0.79 -2.34
CA GLN A 329 -1.20 0.24 -1.56
C GLN A 329 -0.35 1.52 -1.39
N SER A 330 0.87 1.57 -1.94
CA SER A 330 1.70 2.79 -1.95
C SER A 330 1.12 3.81 -2.92
N SER A 331 0.76 4.99 -2.39
CA SER A 331 0.29 6.11 -3.22
C SER A 331 1.41 6.72 -4.07
N LEU A 332 2.69 6.59 -3.67
CA LEU A 332 3.82 7.04 -4.48
C LEU A 332 3.96 6.26 -5.77
N ILE A 333 3.91 4.92 -5.69
CA ILE A 333 3.98 4.07 -6.88
C ILE A 333 2.79 4.34 -7.81
N ALA A 334 1.58 4.47 -7.25
CA ALA A 334 0.41 4.84 -8.02
C ALA A 334 0.50 6.24 -8.65
N ALA A 335 1.17 7.20 -8.00
CA ALA A 335 1.36 8.55 -8.54
C ALA A 335 2.23 8.56 -9.81
N PHE A 336 3.28 7.72 -9.86
CA PHE A 336 4.06 7.54 -11.09
C PHE A 336 3.22 6.99 -12.23
N ASP A 337 2.38 5.99 -11.95
CA ASP A 337 1.52 5.39 -12.97
C ASP A 337 0.49 6.39 -13.49
N VAL A 338 -0.12 7.16 -12.59
CA VAL A 338 -1.06 8.21 -12.95
C VAL A 338 -0.38 9.31 -13.76
N PHE A 339 0.78 9.80 -13.33
CA PHE A 339 1.48 10.90 -14.00
C PHE A 339 1.93 10.53 -15.42
N PHE A 340 2.46 9.32 -15.60
CA PHE A 340 2.90 8.82 -16.92
C PHE A 340 1.78 8.15 -17.72
N ASP A 341 0.53 8.24 -17.25
CA ASP A 341 -0.65 7.70 -17.91
C ASP A 341 -0.55 6.19 -18.21
N VAL A 342 0.08 5.42 -17.30
CA VAL A 342 0.17 3.96 -17.38
C VAL A 342 -1.23 3.37 -17.19
N LYS A 343 -1.85 2.98 -18.30
CA LYS A 343 -3.19 2.36 -18.30
C LYS A 343 -3.10 0.89 -17.89
N HIS A 344 -3.79 0.55 -16.81
CA HIS A 344 -3.97 -0.83 -16.34
C HIS A 344 -5.24 -1.41 -16.94
N ASP A 345 -5.25 -1.65 -18.25
CA ASP A 345 -6.48 -1.98 -18.99
C ASP A 345 -6.87 -3.46 -18.89
N ARG A 346 -5.93 -4.35 -18.52
CA ARG A 346 -6.28 -5.75 -18.32
C ARG A 346 -7.14 -5.89 -17.08
N GLU A 347 -8.23 -6.64 -17.19
CA GLU A 347 -9.25 -6.78 -16.13
C GLU A 347 -8.63 -7.08 -14.75
N GLN A 348 -7.76 -8.08 -14.67
CA GLN A 348 -7.10 -8.48 -13.42
C GLN A 348 -6.21 -7.40 -12.80
N THR A 349 -5.45 -6.64 -13.61
CA THR A 349 -4.61 -5.55 -13.09
C THR A 349 -5.46 -4.35 -12.71
N ARG A 350 -6.45 -4.00 -13.52
CA ARG A 350 -7.41 -2.92 -13.28
C ARG A 350 -8.14 -3.10 -11.96
N GLU A 351 -8.76 -4.26 -11.78
CA GLU A 351 -9.53 -4.58 -10.58
C GLU A 351 -8.63 -4.50 -9.36
N PHE A 352 -7.50 -5.22 -9.37
CA PHE A 352 -6.63 -5.27 -8.20
C PHE A 352 -6.06 -3.89 -7.83
N ILE A 353 -5.54 -3.12 -8.79
CA ILE A 353 -4.99 -1.79 -8.51
C ILE A 353 -6.08 -0.83 -8.03
N SER A 354 -7.27 -0.89 -8.62
CA SER A 354 -8.43 -0.13 -8.15
C SER A 354 -8.82 -0.53 -6.72
N GLU A 355 -8.85 -1.84 -6.41
CA GLU A 355 -9.08 -2.31 -5.05
C GLU A 355 -8.02 -1.82 -4.08
N MET A 356 -6.74 -1.75 -4.48
CA MET A 356 -5.67 -1.29 -3.59
C MET A 356 -5.80 0.18 -3.21
N ARG A 357 -6.39 1.04 -4.07
CA ARG A 357 -6.68 2.43 -3.74
C ARG A 357 -7.62 2.55 -2.53
N PHE A 358 -8.58 1.64 -2.37
CA PHE A 358 -9.49 1.61 -1.21
C PHE A 358 -8.73 1.53 0.14
N TYR A 359 -7.52 0.96 0.16
CA TYR A 359 -6.71 0.83 1.38
C TYR A 359 -5.83 2.06 1.66
N MET A 360 -5.65 2.94 0.68
CA MET A 360 -4.91 4.21 0.83
C MET A 360 -5.70 5.19 1.72
N PRO A 361 -5.05 6.16 2.38
CA PRO A 361 -5.76 7.27 3.01
C PRO A 361 -6.65 8.03 1.99
N PRO A 362 -7.88 8.48 2.37
CA PRO A 362 -8.81 9.12 1.44
C PRO A 362 -8.21 10.32 0.68
N LYS A 363 -7.48 11.19 1.39
CA LYS A 363 -6.84 12.36 0.77
C LYS A 363 -5.73 11.99 -0.21
N HIS A 364 -5.03 10.87 0.02
CA HIS A 364 -4.05 10.36 -0.94
C HIS A 364 -4.71 9.83 -2.21
N ARG A 365 -5.90 9.20 -2.12
CA ARG A 365 -6.70 8.85 -3.30
C ARG A 365 -7.12 10.09 -4.09
N GLN A 366 -7.63 11.10 -3.40
CA GLN A 366 -8.07 12.35 -4.01
C GLN A 366 -6.90 13.08 -4.71
N PHE A 367 -5.69 13.02 -4.14
CA PHE A 367 -4.49 13.50 -4.83
C PHE A 367 -4.23 12.76 -6.14
N LEU A 368 -4.35 11.43 -6.15
CA LEU A 368 -4.16 10.62 -7.36
C LEU A 368 -5.24 10.92 -8.42
N GLU A 369 -6.48 11.15 -8.00
CA GLU A 369 -7.57 11.57 -8.90
C GLU A 369 -7.28 12.94 -9.52
N MET A 370 -6.82 13.91 -8.71
CA MET A 370 -6.42 15.23 -9.19
C MET A 370 -5.22 15.15 -10.14
N LEU A 371 -4.18 14.41 -9.77
CA LEU A 371 -2.96 14.26 -10.57
C LEU A 371 -3.25 13.69 -11.96
N GLY A 372 -4.26 12.82 -12.07
CA GLY A 372 -4.66 12.13 -13.30
C GLY A 372 -5.77 12.81 -14.09
N ALA A 373 -6.21 14.02 -13.71
CA ALA A 373 -7.25 14.73 -14.45
C ALA A 373 -6.83 15.05 -15.90
N ASP A 374 -7.78 15.03 -16.84
CA ASP A 374 -7.52 15.10 -18.29
C ASP A 374 -6.75 16.35 -18.74
N ASN A 375 -6.87 17.47 -18.02
CA ASN A 375 -6.14 18.72 -18.28
C ASN A 375 -4.65 18.68 -17.83
N CYS A 376 -4.21 17.56 -17.25
CA CYS A 376 -2.90 17.39 -16.63
C CYS A 376 -2.10 16.21 -17.23
N ASN A 377 -2.55 15.61 -18.34
CA ASN A 377 -1.89 14.47 -18.96
C ASN A 377 -0.60 14.87 -19.71
N ILE A 378 0.55 14.44 -19.18
CA ILE A 378 1.86 14.75 -19.76
C ILE A 378 2.15 13.94 -21.04
N SER A 379 1.66 12.70 -21.14
CA SER A 379 1.91 11.82 -22.29
C SER A 379 1.20 12.36 -23.54
N GLY A 380 -0.03 12.85 -23.39
CA GLY A 380 -0.78 13.51 -24.46
C GLY A 380 -0.09 14.79 -24.94
N PHE A 381 0.48 15.56 -24.02
CA PHE A 381 1.25 16.76 -24.36
C PHE A 381 2.54 16.43 -25.11
N VAL A 382 3.34 15.48 -24.62
CA VAL A 382 4.59 15.06 -25.29
C VAL A 382 4.28 14.51 -26.69
N LYS A 383 3.31 13.61 -26.83
CA LYS A 383 2.88 13.07 -28.15
C LYS A 383 2.46 14.16 -29.12
N LYS A 384 1.77 15.19 -28.64
CA LYS A 384 1.34 16.32 -29.45
C LYS A 384 2.54 17.12 -29.93
N LEU A 385 3.47 17.48 -29.05
CA LEU A 385 4.65 18.26 -29.42
C LEU A 385 5.60 17.49 -30.34
N THR A 386 5.84 16.20 -30.08
CA THR A 386 6.69 15.33 -30.93
C THR A 386 6.02 14.88 -32.22
N SER A 387 4.84 15.42 -32.55
CA SER A 387 4.18 15.17 -33.85
C SER A 387 4.37 16.33 -34.83
N PHE A 388 4.93 17.45 -34.38
CA PHE A 388 5.24 18.60 -35.21
C PHE A 388 6.76 18.68 -35.44
N GLU A 389 7.20 18.39 -36.66
CA GLU A 389 8.62 18.26 -37.09
C GLU A 389 9.47 19.56 -36.95
N GLU A 390 8.91 20.65 -36.40
CA GLU A 390 9.53 21.98 -36.37
C GLU A 390 9.85 22.50 -34.95
N GLU A 391 9.65 21.70 -33.90
CA GLU A 391 9.92 22.16 -32.53
C GLU A 391 11.39 22.01 -32.11
N GLN A 392 12.01 23.16 -31.83
CA GLN A 392 13.26 23.24 -31.09
C GLN A 392 13.08 22.50 -29.75
N HIS A 393 13.90 21.48 -29.49
CA HIS A 393 13.89 20.58 -28.31
C HIS A 393 13.04 19.28 -28.39
N GLU A 394 12.45 18.93 -29.54
CA GLU A 394 11.69 17.68 -29.68
C GLU A 394 12.46 16.43 -29.20
N SER A 395 13.67 16.23 -29.72
CA SER A 395 14.50 15.06 -29.39
C SER A 395 14.89 15.02 -27.90
N GLU A 396 15.15 16.18 -27.29
CA GLU A 396 15.50 16.29 -25.87
C GLU A 396 14.30 15.95 -24.97
N LEU A 397 13.10 16.43 -25.34
CA LEU A 397 11.85 16.14 -24.64
C LEU A 397 11.51 14.64 -24.70
N LEU A 398 11.59 14.05 -25.89
CA LEU A 398 11.37 12.62 -26.10
C LEU A 398 12.36 11.78 -25.28
N CYS A 399 13.64 12.16 -25.28
CA CYS A 399 14.69 11.50 -24.51
C CYS A 399 14.41 11.58 -22.99
N ALA A 400 14.08 12.77 -22.47
CA ALA A 400 13.81 12.96 -21.04
C ALA A 400 12.56 12.19 -20.57
N TYR A 401 11.49 12.20 -21.38
CA TYR A 401 10.27 11.42 -21.10
C TYR A 401 10.56 9.92 -21.09
N ASN A 402 11.19 9.40 -22.17
CA ASN A 402 11.49 7.98 -22.28
C ASN A 402 12.46 7.50 -21.20
N ALA A 403 13.41 8.33 -20.77
CA ALA A 403 14.29 8.00 -19.64
C ALA A 403 13.50 7.74 -18.34
N CYS A 404 12.42 8.49 -18.10
CA CYS A 404 11.55 8.24 -16.94
C CYS A 404 10.78 6.93 -17.07
N ILE A 405 10.24 6.63 -18.26
CA ILE A 405 9.54 5.37 -18.52
C ILE A 405 10.48 4.18 -18.39
N ASP A 406 11.68 4.26 -18.98
CA ASP A 406 12.72 3.24 -18.91
C ASP A 406 13.11 2.98 -17.43
N GLN A 407 13.22 4.03 -16.61
CA GLN A 407 13.51 3.88 -15.18
C GLN A 407 12.36 3.21 -14.39
N LEU A 408 11.09 3.46 -14.74
CA LEU A 408 9.96 2.73 -14.16
C LEU A 408 9.95 1.25 -14.57
N ILE A 409 10.31 0.95 -15.82
CA ILE A 409 10.45 -0.43 -16.30
C ILE A 409 11.54 -1.15 -15.50
N GLU A 410 12.70 -0.50 -15.29
CA GLU A 410 13.79 -1.04 -14.47
C GLU A 410 13.35 -1.31 -13.03
N PHE A 411 12.64 -0.37 -12.41
CA PHE A 411 12.07 -0.55 -11.07
C PHE A 411 11.14 -1.77 -11.00
N ARG A 412 10.22 -1.90 -11.96
CA ARG A 412 9.27 -3.03 -12.02
C ARG A 412 9.97 -4.36 -12.28
N ASN A 413 10.96 -4.39 -13.18
CA ASN A 413 11.80 -5.57 -13.41
C ASN A 413 12.52 -6.01 -12.14
N LYS A 414 13.09 -5.06 -11.38
CA LYS A 414 13.76 -5.37 -10.13
C LYS A 414 12.79 -5.84 -9.05
N HIS A 415 11.63 -5.22 -8.94
CA HIS A 415 10.58 -5.69 -8.01
C HIS A 415 10.12 -7.12 -8.33
N ILE A 416 9.98 -7.47 -9.61
CA ILE A 416 9.71 -8.86 -10.04
C ILE A 416 10.82 -9.81 -9.56
N GLN A 417 12.09 -9.42 -9.68
CA GLN A 417 13.22 -10.23 -9.21
C GLN A 417 13.22 -10.42 -7.69
N ILE A 418 12.92 -9.34 -6.93
CA ILE A 418 12.75 -9.42 -5.47
C ILE A 418 11.63 -10.41 -5.15
N VAL A 419 10.45 -10.27 -5.74
CA VAL A 419 9.32 -11.18 -5.48
C VAL A 419 9.64 -12.63 -5.84
N ALA A 420 10.35 -12.86 -6.94
CA ALA A 420 10.78 -14.20 -7.32
C ALA A 420 11.71 -14.84 -6.27
N LEU A 421 12.62 -14.07 -5.67
CA LEU A 421 13.56 -14.55 -4.65
C LEU A 421 12.94 -14.68 -3.25
N TYR A 422 12.18 -13.67 -2.83
CA TYR A 422 11.63 -13.54 -1.47
C TYR A 422 10.35 -14.32 -1.26
N ILE A 423 9.69 -14.78 -2.33
CA ILE A 423 8.44 -15.53 -2.23
C ILE A 423 8.53 -16.86 -2.99
N LEU A 424 8.73 -16.83 -4.31
CA LEU A 424 8.60 -18.04 -5.12
C LEU A 424 9.71 -19.05 -4.87
N ALA A 425 10.95 -18.58 -4.71
CA ALA A 425 12.06 -19.45 -4.38
C ALA A 425 11.90 -20.08 -2.99
N GLN A 426 11.29 -19.36 -2.05
CA GLN A 426 11.04 -19.87 -0.69
C GLN A 426 9.90 -20.90 -0.66
N ILE A 427 8.83 -20.69 -1.44
CA ILE A 427 7.78 -21.70 -1.64
C ILE A 427 8.39 -23.01 -2.13
N ARG A 428 9.17 -22.96 -3.22
CA ARG A 428 9.79 -24.16 -3.79
C ARG A 428 10.70 -24.89 -2.80
N LYS A 429 11.55 -24.15 -2.08
CA LYS A 429 12.42 -24.74 -1.04
C LYS A 429 11.61 -25.44 0.05
N ASN A 430 10.57 -24.78 0.55
CA ASN A 430 9.72 -25.38 1.59
C ASN A 430 8.94 -26.59 1.06
N ASP A 431 8.50 -26.58 -0.20
CA ASP A 431 7.84 -27.73 -0.84
C ASP A 431 8.82 -28.91 -0.99
N ASP A 432 10.06 -28.65 -1.40
CA ASP A 432 11.11 -29.66 -1.53
C ASP A 432 11.47 -30.26 -0.15
N ASP A 433 11.63 -29.41 0.87
CA ASP A 433 11.88 -29.83 2.25
C ASP A 433 10.69 -30.63 2.82
N ALA A 434 9.46 -30.17 2.57
CA ALA A 434 8.24 -30.87 2.96
C ALA A 434 8.09 -32.20 2.21
N GLN A 435 8.53 -32.32 0.95
CA GLN A 435 8.56 -33.59 0.21
C GLN A 435 9.62 -34.56 0.77
N LEU A 436 10.75 -34.06 1.27
CA LEU A 436 11.72 -34.86 2.01
C LEU A 436 11.17 -35.35 3.36
N GLU A 437 10.40 -34.52 4.08
CA GLU A 437 9.80 -34.87 5.37
C GLU A 437 8.49 -35.67 5.27
N SER A 438 7.71 -35.50 4.20
CA SER A 438 6.39 -36.13 3.97
C SER A 438 6.43 -37.59 3.48
N LYS A 439 7.57 -38.27 3.61
CA LYS A 439 7.54 -39.73 3.88
C LYS A 439 6.87 -40.07 5.23
N LYS A 440 6.42 -39.10 6.04
CA LYS A 440 5.75 -39.35 7.34
C LYS A 440 4.49 -38.56 7.72
N ALA A 441 4.03 -37.53 7.02
CA ALA A 441 2.71 -36.94 7.30
C ALA A 441 2.25 -36.06 6.12
N GLY A 442 1.01 -36.28 5.66
CA GLY A 442 0.42 -35.54 4.55
C GLY A 442 -0.24 -34.25 5.02
N GLU A 443 0.36 -33.11 4.68
CA GLU A 443 -0.30 -31.80 4.67
C GLU A 443 0.08 -31.08 3.37
N THR A 444 -0.92 -30.51 2.70
CA THR A 444 -0.82 -29.85 1.40
C THR A 444 -0.39 -28.38 1.53
N THR A 445 0.61 -27.97 0.76
CA THR A 445 1.19 -26.61 0.75
C THR A 445 0.40 -25.64 -0.12
N SER A 446 0.26 -24.39 0.36
CA SER A 446 -0.54 -23.32 -0.26
C SER A 446 0.23 -22.47 -1.28
N SER A 447 -0.49 -21.97 -2.29
CA SER A 447 -0.02 -21.42 -3.58
C SER A 447 0.69 -20.05 -3.57
N ALA A 448 1.36 -19.76 -4.69
CA ALA A 448 2.14 -18.57 -5.08
C ALA A 448 1.37 -17.22 -5.10
N ARG A 449 0.65 -16.89 -4.02
CA ARG A 449 -0.08 -15.63 -3.86
C ARG A 449 0.71 -14.57 -3.10
N GLY A 450 0.39 -13.29 -3.28
CA GLY A 450 0.89 -12.18 -2.48
C GLY A 450 0.17 -12.05 -1.13
N THR A 451 0.67 -11.19 -0.25
CA THR A 451 -0.05 -10.79 0.99
C THR A 451 -1.35 -10.04 0.68
N GLY A 452 -1.42 -9.38 -0.48
CA GLY A 452 -2.63 -8.86 -1.11
C GLY A 452 -3.40 -9.88 -1.96
N GLY A 453 -3.16 -11.19 -1.84
CA GLY A 453 -4.02 -12.22 -2.44
C GLY A 453 -3.86 -12.50 -3.95
N THR A 454 -3.09 -11.71 -4.72
CA THR A 454 -2.90 -11.91 -6.16
C THR A 454 -1.92 -13.04 -6.49
N ILE A 455 -2.08 -13.66 -7.67
CA ILE A 455 -1.02 -14.51 -8.25
C ILE A 455 0.09 -13.57 -8.74
N LEU A 456 1.23 -13.60 -8.06
CA LEU A 456 2.18 -12.49 -8.08
C LEU A 456 2.83 -12.24 -9.46
N MET A 457 3.32 -13.28 -10.14
CA MET A 457 4.12 -13.09 -11.35
C MET A 457 3.32 -12.60 -12.56
N PRO A 458 2.15 -13.17 -12.90
CA PRO A 458 1.34 -12.66 -14.00
C PRO A 458 0.93 -11.20 -13.80
N PHE A 459 0.54 -10.85 -12.57
CA PHE A 459 0.17 -9.48 -12.20
C PHE A 459 1.34 -8.50 -12.40
N LEU A 460 2.50 -8.77 -11.80
CA LEU A 460 3.65 -7.86 -11.86
C LEU A 460 4.22 -7.73 -13.27
N LYS A 461 4.27 -8.83 -14.03
CA LYS A 461 4.70 -8.80 -15.44
C LYS A 461 3.74 -7.98 -16.30
N THR A 462 2.44 -8.16 -16.11
CA THR A 462 1.42 -7.37 -16.83
C THR A 462 1.58 -5.89 -16.53
N CYS A 463 1.74 -5.50 -15.27
CA CYS A 463 1.99 -4.11 -14.90
C CYS A 463 3.22 -3.58 -15.66
N ARG A 464 4.36 -4.27 -15.62
CA ARG A 464 5.55 -3.86 -16.37
C ARG A 464 5.26 -3.71 -17.87
N ASP A 465 4.58 -4.67 -18.48
CA ASP A 465 4.27 -4.64 -19.92
C ASP A 465 3.37 -3.43 -20.26
N GLU A 466 2.41 -3.07 -19.40
CA GLU A 466 1.58 -1.87 -19.53
C GLU A 466 2.42 -0.57 -19.44
N THR A 467 3.52 -0.56 -18.67
CA THR A 467 4.47 0.57 -18.66
C THR A 467 5.26 0.67 -19.95
N ILE A 468 5.69 -0.46 -20.51
CA ILE A 468 6.46 -0.50 -21.77
C ILE A 468 5.67 0.17 -22.89
N VAL A 469 4.34 -0.01 -22.92
CA VAL A 469 3.45 0.62 -23.92
C VAL A 469 3.47 2.15 -23.86
N GLN A 470 3.81 2.76 -22.71
CA GLN A 470 3.87 4.22 -22.59
C GLN A 470 5.14 4.82 -23.14
N ARG A 471 6.15 4.01 -23.46
CA ARG A 471 7.39 4.47 -24.08
C ARG A 471 7.10 4.92 -25.52
N LEU A 472 7.56 6.12 -25.87
CA LEU A 472 7.35 6.71 -27.20
C LEU A 472 8.48 6.30 -28.17
N ASN A 473 8.16 6.22 -29.45
CA ASN A 473 9.10 5.86 -30.52
C ASN A 473 9.96 7.05 -30.94
#